data_AF-A0A947K6V5-F1
#
_entry.id   AF-A0A947K6V5-F1
#
_cell.length_a   1.000
_cell.length_b   1.000
_cell.length_c   1.000
_cell.angle_alpha   90.00
_cell.angle_beta   90.00
_cell.angle_gamma   90.00
#
_symmetry.space_group_name_H-M   'P 1'
#
loop_
_entity.id
_entity.type
_entity.pdbx_description
1 polymer ?
#
loop_
_entity_poly.entity_id
_entity_poly.type
_entity_poly.pdbx_seq_one_letter_code
_entity_poly.pdbx_strand_id
1 'polypeptide(L)'
;MTKLLRCLAPMLLLFHLTGCGGGGSSSSDETTTTTTTSGNGVTTTSGSVVTTTTSGSNTTTTQTTTVYDKDWTYMVYMGADNNLSTAGIIDLNEMETVGSTSKVNIALQAEFSTTYTSFGDLGLTYDGKTMRMLVNKDNNPDNVNLAVGTSIGNVDMGSPAALTSFIQWAATTYPANHYALVVWDHGGGWKTTSLSRGAVQDETSGTFMSLPDLAKAVSDSGVHLDLINFDACLMAMYEVAYEFKGLTDYLVFSEEVEPGAGDPYDTILASLVATPSMDGKALSQVIVDKYIDSYSGSSRQEKVTKSAVDMSGIETLHSKVVTLASTLVADFPASSGAVMSALNNSQSYEYASNHDLYDFSKSLAGQFPSGALHDAAQAVVDQMADPNFVVRNKSVGSEVAGSYGLAIYIPQANQISADQVVDELRDYSLLACNQNRATTWYDAVSAVMEGKSTDLVQGDFVFYVEWVGDADLDLYVYEPTELYAPWMGQTTPNGYFSGDSYDTGVSEEYYAANNYIERGQYDFLINYYTDGPVYNYADVTLWFMDATGDGQWHDYGPVRLDLSAAYVGDFSDLSTMNDLNNFSDWWYPYYTTRMAEQLQPVSINTGGRDLKITFKPKKRKPGLNR
;
A
#
# COMPACT_ATOMS: atom_id res chain seq x y z
N MET A 1 8.99 60.94 -22.07
CA MET A 1 8.17 60.68 -23.27
C MET A 1 7.11 59.65 -22.88
N THR A 2 5.89 60.06 -22.54
CA THR A 2 4.72 60.26 -23.44
C THR A 2 4.09 58.94 -23.92
N LYS A 3 2.92 58.54 -23.38
CA LYS A 3 1.55 58.76 -23.94
C LYS A 3 1.10 57.55 -24.82
N LEU A 4 -0.16 57.11 -24.93
CA LEU A 4 -1.43 57.43 -24.25
C LEU A 4 -2.47 56.28 -24.40
N LEU A 5 -3.36 56.14 -23.41
CA LEU A 5 -4.81 55.80 -23.45
C LEU A 5 -5.53 55.09 -24.64
N ARG A 6 -6.38 54.12 -24.23
CA ARG A 6 -7.83 53.91 -24.53
C ARG A 6 -8.33 53.64 -25.97
N CYS A 7 -9.19 52.63 -26.05
CA CYS A 7 -10.62 52.87 -26.36
C CYS A 7 -11.55 51.94 -25.55
N LEU A 8 -12.68 52.50 -25.11
CA LEU A 8 -13.83 51.87 -24.46
C LEU A 8 -15.06 52.26 -25.30
N ALA A 9 -15.93 51.32 -25.67
CA ALA A 9 -17.38 51.54 -25.80
C ALA A 9 -18.12 50.20 -26.09
N PRO A 10 -19.34 50.01 -25.58
CA PRO A 10 -20.08 48.74 -25.69
C PRO A 10 -21.06 48.73 -26.88
N MET A 11 -21.45 47.53 -27.33
CA MET A 11 -22.56 47.38 -28.28
C MET A 11 -23.90 47.29 -27.54
N LEU A 12 -24.73 48.31 -27.77
CA LEU A 12 -26.07 48.45 -27.22
C LEU A 12 -27.04 47.48 -27.94
N LEU A 13 -27.72 46.59 -27.22
CA LEU A 13 -28.85 45.84 -27.79
C LEU A 13 -30.18 46.40 -27.27
N LEU A 14 -31.06 46.75 -28.20
CA LEU A 14 -32.36 47.34 -27.91
C LEU A 14 -33.33 46.32 -27.31
N PHE A 15 -33.95 46.67 -26.18
CA PHE A 15 -35.20 46.04 -25.77
C PHE A 15 -36.29 46.32 -26.81
N HIS A 16 -36.95 45.26 -27.28
CA HIS A 16 -38.29 45.36 -27.88
C HIS A 16 -39.30 44.70 -26.94
N LEU A 17 -40.05 45.53 -26.23
CA LEU A 17 -41.26 45.12 -25.53
C LEU A 17 -42.40 44.99 -26.55
N THR A 18 -42.84 43.76 -26.78
CA THR A 18 -44.24 43.47 -27.16
C THR A 18 -44.79 42.50 -26.13
N GLY A 19 -46.04 42.68 -25.71
CA GLY A 19 -46.55 42.04 -24.51
C GLY A 19 -47.90 41.34 -24.70
N CYS A 20 -48.25 40.61 -23.63
CA CYS A 20 -49.57 40.07 -23.29
C CYS A 20 -50.01 38.80 -24.05
N GLY A 21 -50.27 37.72 -23.29
CA GLY A 21 -51.13 36.63 -23.76
C GLY A 21 -51.01 35.28 -23.04
N GLY A 22 -51.79 35.07 -21.97
CA GLY A 22 -52.29 33.74 -21.59
C GLY A 22 -51.35 32.80 -20.83
N GLY A 23 -51.77 32.37 -19.64
CA GLY A 23 -51.10 31.30 -18.90
C GLY A 23 -51.53 29.90 -19.36
N GLY A 24 -50.61 28.96 -19.30
CA GLY A 24 -50.86 27.53 -19.46
C GLY A 24 -49.64 26.75 -18.94
N SER A 25 -49.81 25.95 -17.89
CA SER A 25 -48.76 25.09 -17.38
C SER A 25 -48.65 23.84 -18.25
N SER A 26 -47.58 23.72 -19.03
CA SER A 26 -47.19 22.48 -19.69
C SER A 26 -45.70 22.27 -19.51
N SER A 27 -45.33 21.21 -18.79
CA SER A 27 -43.99 20.63 -18.89
C SER A 27 -43.85 19.99 -20.27
N SER A 28 -42.96 20.52 -21.09
CA SER A 28 -42.58 19.93 -22.38
C SER A 28 -41.09 19.60 -22.34
N ASP A 29 -40.76 18.32 -22.30
CA ASP A 29 -39.39 17.87 -22.57
C ASP A 29 -39.10 18.10 -24.05
N GLU A 30 -38.12 18.95 -24.35
CA GLU A 30 -37.74 19.32 -25.73
C GLU A 30 -36.39 18.68 -26.08
N THR A 31 -36.45 17.44 -26.60
CA THR A 31 -35.25 16.70 -27.03
C THR A 31 -34.67 17.32 -28.29
N THR A 32 -33.50 17.97 -28.18
CA THR A 32 -32.85 18.65 -29.30
C THR A 32 -31.63 17.88 -29.80
N THR A 33 -31.83 17.00 -30.79
CA THR A 33 -30.72 16.28 -31.44
C THR A 33 -29.85 17.25 -32.24
N THR A 34 -28.63 17.50 -31.76
CA THR A 34 -27.69 18.44 -32.41
C THR A 34 -26.51 17.68 -33.01
N THR A 35 -26.45 17.60 -34.35
CA THR A 35 -25.35 16.91 -35.05
C THR A 35 -24.23 17.91 -35.38
N THR A 36 -23.15 17.91 -34.58
CA THR A 36 -21.94 18.71 -34.86
C THR A 36 -20.96 17.95 -35.75
N THR A 37 -20.88 18.33 -37.03
CA THR A 37 -19.84 17.83 -37.95
C THR A 37 -18.52 18.59 -37.74
N SER A 38 -17.48 17.91 -37.25
CA SER A 38 -16.09 18.38 -37.29
C SER A 38 -15.33 17.69 -38.41
N GLY A 39 -14.63 18.47 -39.23
CA GLY A 39 -13.91 17.98 -40.41
C GLY A 39 -12.51 17.48 -40.09
N ASN A 40 -12.37 16.23 -39.65
CA ASN A 40 -11.19 15.38 -39.89
C ASN A 40 -11.40 13.97 -39.32
N GLY A 41 -11.75 12.99 -40.18
CA GLY A 41 -11.46 11.56 -39.99
C GLY A 41 -11.97 10.79 -38.75
N VAL A 42 -12.62 11.43 -37.78
CA VAL A 42 -13.08 10.80 -36.54
C VAL A 42 -14.49 10.20 -36.71
N THR A 43 -14.66 8.98 -36.18
CA THR A 43 -15.93 8.25 -36.12
C THR A 43 -17.00 9.08 -35.42
N THR A 44 -18.18 9.22 -36.02
CA THR A 44 -19.27 10.03 -35.46
C THR A 44 -19.87 9.36 -34.22
N THR A 45 -19.70 9.97 -33.06
CA THR A 45 -20.33 9.55 -31.80
C THR A 45 -21.73 10.15 -31.66
N SER A 46 -22.72 9.29 -31.36
CA SER A 46 -24.10 9.67 -31.07
C SER A 46 -24.26 9.97 -29.58
N GLY A 47 -24.27 11.27 -29.24
CA GLY A 47 -24.74 11.76 -27.94
C GLY A 47 -25.99 12.61 -28.13
N SER A 48 -27.07 12.29 -27.42
CA SER A 48 -28.27 13.12 -27.37
C SER A 48 -28.17 14.10 -26.22
N VAL A 49 -28.26 15.40 -26.52
CA VAL A 49 -28.26 16.45 -25.50
C VAL A 49 -29.66 16.56 -24.90
N VAL A 50 -29.79 16.26 -23.60
CA VAL A 50 -31.02 16.41 -22.82
C VAL A 50 -30.88 17.66 -21.95
N THR A 51 -31.89 18.53 -21.96
CA THR A 51 -31.89 19.78 -21.20
C THR A 51 -33.06 19.80 -20.23
N THR A 52 -32.78 19.54 -18.96
CA THR A 52 -33.78 19.50 -17.88
C THR A 52 -33.87 20.88 -17.25
N THR A 53 -35.06 21.50 -17.30
CA THR A 53 -35.28 22.85 -16.73
C THR A 53 -36.21 22.77 -15.51
N THR A 54 -35.62 22.89 -14.32
CA THR A 54 -36.36 22.83 -13.05
C THR A 54 -36.68 24.26 -12.60
N SER A 55 -37.97 24.60 -12.54
CA SER A 55 -38.43 25.93 -12.09
C SER A 55 -38.97 25.88 -10.67
N GLY A 56 -38.18 26.35 -9.72
CA GLY A 56 -38.61 26.63 -8.35
C GLY A 56 -39.11 28.08 -8.19
N SER A 57 -39.80 28.36 -7.09
CA SER A 57 -40.29 29.71 -6.78
C SER A 57 -39.12 30.70 -6.58
N ASN A 58 -38.79 31.43 -7.64
CA ASN A 58 -37.71 32.43 -7.81
C ASN A 58 -36.35 31.93 -8.33
N THR A 59 -36.19 30.66 -8.73
CA THR A 59 -34.97 30.21 -9.42
C THR A 59 -35.29 29.16 -10.48
N THR A 60 -34.81 29.38 -11.71
CA THR A 60 -34.81 28.38 -12.79
C THR A 60 -33.39 27.85 -12.93
N THR A 61 -33.21 26.55 -12.71
CA THR A 61 -31.95 25.86 -12.97
C THR A 61 -32.11 25.00 -14.22
N THR A 62 -31.28 25.25 -15.23
CA THR A 62 -31.20 24.44 -16.44
C THR A 62 -29.94 23.59 -16.36
N GLN A 63 -30.11 22.28 -16.32
CA GLN A 63 -29.03 21.30 -16.38
C GLN A 63 -29.04 20.65 -17.76
N THR A 64 -27.88 20.60 -18.41
CA THR A 64 -27.71 19.99 -19.73
C THR A 64 -26.84 18.76 -19.56
N THR A 65 -27.39 17.58 -19.86
CA THR A 65 -26.71 16.29 -19.76
C THR A 65 -26.63 15.66 -21.14
N THR A 66 -25.44 15.27 -21.56
CA THR A 66 -25.28 14.44 -22.77
C THR A 66 -25.55 12.99 -22.39
N VAL A 67 -26.55 12.38 -23.03
CA VAL A 67 -26.84 10.95 -22.91
C VAL A 67 -26.27 10.25 -24.14
N TYR A 68 -25.39 9.29 -23.91
CA TYR A 68 -24.74 8.48 -24.95
C TYR A 68 -25.54 7.21 -25.23
N ASP A 69 -25.40 6.68 -26.44
CA ASP A 69 -26.03 5.41 -26.84
C ASP A 69 -25.52 4.22 -25.99
N LYS A 70 -24.28 4.31 -25.51
CA LYS A 70 -23.63 3.34 -24.61
C LYS A 70 -23.97 3.66 -23.17
N ASP A 71 -24.42 2.65 -22.44
CA ASP A 71 -24.76 2.78 -21.02
C ASP A 71 -23.47 2.76 -20.18
N TRP A 72 -22.54 1.84 -20.49
CA TRP A 72 -21.28 1.68 -19.75
C TRP A 72 -20.04 1.65 -20.66
N THR A 73 -18.95 2.21 -20.15
CA THR A 73 -17.59 1.88 -20.56
C THR A 73 -16.84 1.32 -19.36
N TYR A 74 -16.55 0.02 -19.43
CA TYR A 74 -15.75 -0.71 -18.45
C TYR A 74 -14.29 -0.65 -18.90
N MET A 75 -13.48 0.11 -18.18
CA MET A 75 -12.05 0.31 -18.45
C MET A 75 -11.25 -0.70 -17.62
N VAL A 76 -10.30 -1.40 -18.23
CA VAL A 76 -9.35 -2.27 -17.52
C VAL A 76 -7.93 -1.80 -17.79
N TYR A 77 -7.19 -1.50 -16.73
CA TYR A 77 -5.79 -1.11 -16.77
C TYR A 77 -4.96 -2.24 -16.15
N MET A 78 -4.24 -2.98 -17.00
CA MET A 78 -3.63 -4.27 -16.67
C MET A 78 -2.11 -4.17 -16.81
N GLY A 79 -1.41 -3.95 -15.70
CA GLY A 79 0.03 -3.73 -15.63
C GLY A 79 0.88 -5.00 -15.68
N ALA A 80 0.45 -6.04 -16.39
CA ALA A 80 0.96 -7.41 -16.26
C ALA A 80 2.38 -7.67 -16.80
N ASP A 81 3.28 -6.67 -16.88
CA ASP A 81 4.72 -6.88 -17.08
C ASP A 81 5.44 -7.20 -15.75
N ASN A 82 5.02 -8.30 -15.16
CA ASN A 82 5.56 -8.88 -13.95
C ASN A 82 5.17 -10.38 -13.89
N ASN A 83 5.36 -11.03 -12.75
CA ASN A 83 5.05 -12.45 -12.58
C ASN A 83 3.56 -12.84 -12.76
N LEU A 84 2.62 -11.89 -12.77
CA LEU A 84 1.20 -12.12 -13.03
C LEU A 84 0.86 -12.14 -14.54
N SER A 85 1.81 -11.90 -15.44
CA SER A 85 1.63 -11.86 -16.91
C SER A 85 0.70 -12.94 -17.49
N THR A 86 0.82 -14.18 -17.01
CA THR A 86 -0.02 -15.29 -17.51
C THR A 86 -1.47 -15.22 -17.01
N ALA A 87 -1.72 -14.66 -15.83
CA ALA A 87 -3.06 -14.40 -15.31
C ALA A 87 -3.78 -13.33 -16.15
N GLY A 88 -3.11 -12.21 -16.46
CA GLY A 88 -3.70 -11.16 -17.29
C GLY A 88 -4.12 -11.66 -18.69
N ILE A 89 -3.42 -12.66 -19.24
CA ILE A 89 -3.82 -13.33 -20.49
C ILE A 89 -5.08 -14.21 -20.31
N ILE A 90 -5.24 -14.87 -19.16
CA ILE A 90 -6.45 -15.62 -18.82
C ILE A 90 -7.63 -14.64 -18.65
N ASP A 91 -7.43 -13.52 -17.98
CA ASP A 91 -8.48 -12.53 -17.70
C ASP A 91 -8.91 -11.80 -18.98
N LEU A 92 -7.98 -11.51 -19.90
CA LEU A 92 -8.33 -11.07 -21.26
C LEU A 92 -9.18 -12.11 -22.00
N ASN A 93 -8.82 -13.39 -21.93
CA ASN A 93 -9.60 -14.47 -22.54
C ASN A 93 -11.01 -14.55 -21.92
N GLU A 94 -11.15 -14.42 -20.60
CA GLU A 94 -12.45 -14.30 -19.92
C GLU A 94 -13.28 -13.12 -20.43
N MET A 95 -12.67 -11.93 -20.56
CA MET A 95 -13.31 -10.75 -21.15
C MET A 95 -13.72 -10.98 -22.62
N GLU A 96 -12.90 -11.66 -23.43
CA GLU A 96 -13.19 -12.02 -24.83
C GLU A 96 -14.35 -13.03 -24.93
N THR A 97 -14.63 -13.85 -23.91
CA THR A 97 -15.84 -14.70 -23.91
C THR A 97 -17.14 -13.89 -23.85
N VAL A 98 -17.13 -12.65 -23.34
CA VAL A 98 -18.32 -11.78 -23.26
C VAL A 98 -18.29 -10.73 -24.36
N GLY A 99 -17.22 -9.94 -24.42
CA GLY A 99 -16.96 -8.88 -25.38
C GLY A 99 -17.86 -7.64 -25.29
N SER A 100 -17.39 -6.56 -25.92
CA SER A 100 -18.15 -5.32 -26.08
C SER A 100 -19.43 -5.53 -26.89
N THR A 101 -20.50 -4.80 -26.53
CA THR A 101 -21.83 -4.92 -27.14
C THR A 101 -22.32 -3.58 -27.69
N SER A 102 -23.58 -3.49 -28.13
CA SER A 102 -24.19 -2.21 -28.50
C SER A 102 -24.38 -1.26 -27.31
N LYS A 103 -24.35 -1.77 -26.06
CA LYS A 103 -24.61 -0.99 -24.84
C LYS A 103 -23.43 -0.87 -23.87
N VAL A 104 -22.48 -1.82 -23.92
CA VAL A 104 -21.29 -1.82 -23.06
C VAL A 104 -20.05 -1.77 -23.95
N ASN A 105 -19.08 -0.91 -23.60
CA ASN A 105 -17.71 -0.99 -24.11
C ASN A 105 -16.83 -1.66 -23.05
N ILE A 106 -15.91 -2.52 -23.48
CA ILE A 106 -14.83 -3.05 -22.63
C ILE A 106 -13.53 -2.54 -23.25
N ALA A 107 -12.92 -1.54 -22.63
CA ALA A 107 -11.71 -0.89 -23.10
C ALA A 107 -10.53 -1.35 -22.24
N LEU A 108 -9.51 -1.95 -22.86
CA LEU A 108 -8.33 -2.47 -22.19
C LEU A 108 -7.09 -1.67 -22.60
N GLN A 109 -6.25 -1.31 -21.63
CA GLN A 109 -4.82 -1.10 -21.83
C GLN A 109 -4.07 -2.17 -21.04
N ALA A 110 -3.23 -2.94 -21.74
CA ALA A 110 -2.45 -4.02 -21.16
C ALA A 110 -1.01 -4.01 -21.64
N GLU A 111 -0.09 -4.33 -20.75
CA GLU A 111 1.25 -4.81 -21.06
C GLU A 111 1.43 -6.18 -20.38
N PHE A 112 2.22 -7.05 -20.99
CA PHE A 112 2.48 -8.41 -20.50
C PHE A 112 3.97 -8.71 -20.55
N SER A 113 4.44 -9.58 -19.66
CA SER A 113 5.85 -9.93 -19.58
C SER A 113 6.24 -11.09 -20.49
N THR A 114 7.17 -10.83 -21.42
CA THR A 114 7.84 -11.89 -22.20
C THR A 114 8.81 -12.74 -21.37
N THR A 115 9.07 -12.35 -20.11
CA THR A 115 9.91 -13.10 -19.16
C THR A 115 9.10 -14.20 -18.45
N TYR A 116 7.88 -13.88 -18.02
CA TYR A 116 7.02 -14.79 -17.24
C TYR A 116 5.99 -15.55 -18.08
N THR A 117 5.70 -15.13 -19.31
CA THR A 117 4.77 -15.82 -20.23
C THR A 117 5.47 -16.25 -21.52
N SER A 118 5.55 -17.55 -21.74
CA SER A 118 5.96 -18.15 -23.02
C SER A 118 4.85 -18.01 -24.07
N PHE A 119 4.72 -16.83 -24.69
CA PHE A 119 3.71 -16.58 -25.73
C PHE A 119 3.72 -17.62 -26.87
N GLY A 120 4.90 -18.13 -27.24
CA GLY A 120 5.03 -19.18 -28.26
C GLY A 120 4.39 -20.51 -27.87
N ASP A 121 4.37 -20.87 -26.59
CA ASP A 121 3.73 -22.09 -26.07
C ASP A 121 2.19 -21.93 -26.05
N LEU A 122 1.70 -20.69 -25.94
CA LEU A 122 0.29 -20.32 -26.11
C LEU A 122 -0.11 -20.17 -27.59
N GLY A 123 0.81 -20.35 -28.54
CA GLY A 123 0.56 -20.13 -29.98
C GLY A 123 0.44 -18.66 -30.39
N LEU A 124 0.77 -17.73 -29.50
CA LEU A 124 0.66 -16.29 -29.67
C LEU A 124 1.96 -15.68 -30.22
N THR A 125 1.84 -14.50 -30.83
CA THR A 125 2.98 -13.63 -31.16
C THR A 125 2.74 -12.28 -30.51
N TYR A 126 3.63 -11.89 -29.63
CA TYR A 126 3.60 -10.65 -28.88
C TYR A 126 5.03 -10.10 -28.78
N ASP A 127 5.20 -8.78 -28.85
CA ASP A 127 6.50 -8.13 -29.01
C ASP A 127 6.93 -7.22 -27.85
N GLY A 128 6.33 -7.42 -26.66
CA GLY A 128 6.72 -6.71 -25.42
C GLY A 128 6.36 -5.23 -25.45
N LYS A 129 5.13 -4.91 -25.85
CA LYS A 129 4.64 -3.53 -25.98
C LYS A 129 3.24 -3.40 -25.42
N THR A 130 3.02 -2.34 -24.66
CA THR A 130 1.70 -1.87 -24.25
C THR A 130 0.74 -1.78 -25.44
N MET A 131 -0.44 -2.38 -25.29
CA MET A 131 -1.51 -2.35 -26.28
C MET A 131 -2.76 -1.67 -25.72
N ARG A 132 -3.50 -1.01 -26.59
CA ARG A 132 -4.89 -0.57 -26.35
C ARG A 132 -5.84 -1.31 -27.26
N MET A 133 -6.96 -1.78 -26.72
CA MET A 133 -8.00 -2.47 -27.49
C MET A 133 -9.41 -2.22 -26.97
N LEU A 134 -10.38 -2.32 -27.86
CA LEU A 134 -11.77 -2.62 -27.50
C LEU A 134 -11.90 -4.14 -27.50
N VAL A 135 -12.15 -4.75 -26.34
CA VAL A 135 -12.30 -6.20 -26.24
C VAL A 135 -13.59 -6.59 -26.96
N ASN A 136 -13.49 -7.47 -27.95
CA ASN A 136 -14.61 -7.95 -28.75
C ASN A 136 -14.90 -9.41 -28.42
N LYS A 137 -16.14 -9.85 -28.63
CA LYS A 137 -16.51 -11.23 -28.35
C LYS A 137 -15.84 -12.18 -29.33
N ASP A 138 -15.18 -13.20 -28.83
CA ASP A 138 -14.97 -14.45 -29.56
C ASP A 138 -15.62 -15.65 -28.85
N ASN A 139 -15.27 -16.87 -29.26
CA ASN A 139 -15.81 -18.11 -28.69
C ASN A 139 -14.71 -19.16 -28.46
N ASN A 140 -13.46 -18.74 -28.26
CA ASN A 140 -12.32 -19.61 -28.06
C ASN A 140 -11.76 -19.45 -26.64
N PRO A 141 -12.29 -20.19 -25.64
CA PRO A 141 -11.89 -20.05 -24.25
C PRO A 141 -10.44 -20.53 -23.97
N ASP A 142 -9.72 -20.98 -24.99
CA ASP A 142 -8.35 -21.49 -24.88
C ASP A 142 -7.29 -20.53 -25.50
N ASN A 143 -7.67 -19.36 -26.06
CA ASN A 143 -6.70 -18.45 -26.71
C ASN A 143 -7.23 -17.03 -26.98
N VAL A 144 -6.47 -16.03 -26.55
CA VAL A 144 -6.71 -14.59 -26.79
C VAL A 144 -6.39 -14.09 -28.21
N ASN A 145 -6.96 -12.95 -28.61
CA ASN A 145 -6.71 -12.32 -29.91
C ASN A 145 -5.91 -11.00 -29.82
N LEU A 146 -4.68 -11.05 -29.29
CA LEU A 146 -3.79 -9.88 -29.14
C LEU A 146 -3.59 -9.06 -30.45
N ALA A 147 -3.76 -9.67 -31.62
CA ALA A 147 -3.62 -9.01 -32.91
C ALA A 147 -4.68 -7.93 -33.22
N VAL A 148 -5.77 -7.82 -32.44
CA VAL A 148 -6.69 -6.67 -32.50
C VAL A 148 -6.19 -5.46 -31.69
N GLY A 149 -5.16 -5.66 -30.88
CA GLY A 149 -4.50 -4.62 -30.10
C GLY A 149 -3.77 -3.59 -30.96
N THR A 150 -3.94 -2.32 -30.61
CA THR A 150 -3.10 -1.24 -31.14
C THR A 150 -1.95 -1.00 -30.18
N SER A 151 -0.75 -1.44 -30.55
CA SER A 151 0.49 -1.11 -29.82
C SER A 151 0.64 0.41 -29.71
N ILE A 152 0.83 0.93 -28.50
CA ILE A 152 1.13 2.35 -28.25
C ILE A 152 2.63 2.62 -28.00
N GLY A 153 3.45 1.58 -28.02
CA GLY A 153 4.87 1.61 -27.66
C GLY A 153 5.12 0.74 -26.44
N ASN A 154 6.27 0.90 -25.80
CA ASN A 154 6.48 0.49 -24.41
C ASN A 154 6.14 1.71 -23.54
N VAL A 155 5.40 1.50 -22.45
CA VAL A 155 4.87 2.53 -21.56
C VAL A 155 4.96 2.00 -20.15
N ASP A 156 5.74 2.66 -19.30
CA ASP A 156 5.76 2.46 -17.84
C ASP A 156 4.33 2.45 -17.27
N MET A 157 3.80 1.26 -17.01
CA MET A 157 2.43 1.05 -16.53
C MET A 157 2.27 1.51 -15.08
N GLY A 158 3.36 1.49 -14.30
CA GLY A 158 3.46 2.13 -12.99
C GLY A 158 3.47 3.66 -13.02
N SER A 159 3.41 4.30 -14.19
CA SER A 159 3.38 5.76 -14.34
C SER A 159 1.97 6.37 -14.19
N PRO A 160 1.79 7.40 -13.34
CA PRO A 160 0.52 8.15 -13.25
C PRO A 160 0.06 8.76 -14.57
N ALA A 161 1.02 9.15 -15.41
CA ALA A 161 0.73 9.71 -16.74
C ALA A 161 0.14 8.65 -17.69
N ALA A 162 0.53 7.38 -17.55
CA ALA A 162 0.00 6.28 -18.35
C ALA A 162 -1.45 5.96 -17.99
N LEU A 163 -1.77 5.87 -16.69
CA LEU A 163 -3.15 5.69 -16.21
C LEU A 163 -4.05 6.90 -16.57
N THR A 164 -3.57 8.13 -16.37
CA THR A 164 -4.29 9.36 -16.78
C THR A 164 -4.62 9.32 -18.28
N SER A 165 -3.63 8.99 -19.11
CA SER A 165 -3.76 8.87 -20.56
C SER A 165 -4.72 7.77 -20.99
N PHE A 166 -4.77 6.67 -20.24
CA PHE A 166 -5.69 5.56 -20.50
C PHE A 166 -7.14 5.97 -20.24
N ILE A 167 -7.44 6.51 -19.05
CA ILE A 167 -8.79 6.93 -18.66
C ILE A 167 -9.34 7.96 -19.66
N GLN A 168 -8.53 8.98 -19.99
CA GLN A 168 -8.89 10.01 -20.97
C GLN A 168 -9.12 9.43 -22.38
N TRP A 169 -8.28 8.49 -22.82
CA TRP A 169 -8.45 7.83 -24.11
C TRP A 169 -9.72 6.98 -24.16
N ALA A 170 -9.99 6.20 -23.11
CA ALA A 170 -11.15 5.33 -23.06
C ALA A 170 -12.45 6.15 -23.06
N ALA A 171 -12.55 7.19 -22.22
CA ALA A 171 -13.69 8.10 -22.19
C ALA A 171 -13.89 8.89 -23.50
N THR A 172 -12.79 9.31 -24.15
CA THR A 172 -12.86 10.05 -25.43
C THR A 172 -13.23 9.15 -26.61
N THR A 173 -12.70 7.93 -26.67
CA THR A 173 -12.87 7.00 -27.79
C THR A 173 -14.17 6.20 -27.67
N TYR A 174 -14.57 5.88 -26.44
CA TYR A 174 -15.73 5.08 -26.11
C TYR A 174 -16.60 5.80 -25.05
N PRO A 175 -17.23 6.93 -25.41
CA PRO A 175 -18.06 7.66 -24.46
C PRO A 175 -19.32 6.85 -24.10
N ALA A 176 -19.67 6.87 -22.82
CA ALA A 176 -20.81 6.19 -22.22
C ALA A 176 -21.45 7.06 -21.12
N ASN A 177 -22.63 6.64 -20.65
CA ASN A 177 -23.33 7.31 -19.54
C ASN A 177 -22.65 7.07 -18.19
N HIS A 178 -22.04 5.89 -18.01
CA HIS A 178 -21.34 5.46 -16.81
C HIS A 178 -19.94 4.92 -17.13
N TYR A 179 -19.00 5.08 -16.20
CA TYR A 179 -17.63 4.59 -16.31
C TYR A 179 -17.22 3.77 -15.08
N ALA A 180 -16.73 2.56 -15.33
CA ALA A 180 -16.02 1.77 -14.34
C ALA A 180 -14.54 1.70 -14.72
N LEU A 181 -13.64 1.81 -13.75
CA LEU A 181 -12.20 1.57 -13.91
C LEU A 181 -11.79 0.39 -13.07
N VAL A 182 -11.17 -0.61 -13.69
CA VAL A 182 -10.44 -1.67 -13.00
C VAL A 182 -8.96 -1.36 -13.05
N VAL A 183 -8.33 -1.33 -11.87
CA VAL A 183 -6.88 -1.35 -11.69
C VAL A 183 -6.51 -2.79 -11.35
N TRP A 184 -5.90 -3.48 -12.31
CA TRP A 184 -5.49 -4.88 -12.21
C TRP A 184 -3.97 -4.93 -12.05
N ASP A 185 -3.49 -5.47 -10.94
CA ASP A 185 -2.10 -5.90 -10.70
C ASP A 185 -1.89 -6.42 -9.26
N HIS A 186 -0.63 -6.58 -8.84
CA HIS A 186 -0.22 -6.47 -7.44
C HIS A 186 -0.75 -5.20 -6.75
N GLY A 187 -1.00 -5.33 -5.44
CA GLY A 187 -1.34 -4.23 -4.55
C GLY A 187 -0.67 -4.39 -3.18
N GLY A 188 -0.42 -3.27 -2.50
CA GLY A 188 0.14 -3.21 -1.14
C GLY A 188 -0.65 -2.30 -0.19
N GLY A 189 -1.85 -1.90 -0.58
CA GLY A 189 -2.60 -0.83 0.11
C GLY A 189 -1.82 0.48 0.08
N TRP A 190 -1.74 1.18 1.21
CA TRP A 190 -0.88 2.36 1.34
C TRP A 190 0.58 2.01 1.72
N LYS A 191 0.84 0.81 2.28
CA LYS A 191 2.08 0.51 3.02
C LYS A 191 3.29 0.68 2.12
N THR A 192 4.32 1.30 2.68
CA THR A 192 5.54 1.63 1.95
C THR A 192 6.59 0.53 2.19
N THR A 193 7.05 -0.13 1.14
CA THR A 193 8.28 -0.94 1.16
C THR A 193 9.29 -0.43 0.13
N SER A 194 10.46 -1.05 0.07
CA SER A 194 11.49 -0.77 -0.94
C SER A 194 11.07 -1.19 -2.36
N LEU A 195 10.08 -2.07 -2.51
CA LEU A 195 9.69 -2.69 -3.79
C LEU A 195 8.18 -2.72 -4.07
N SER A 196 7.31 -2.29 -3.14
CA SER A 196 5.85 -2.34 -3.30
C SER A 196 5.18 -1.16 -2.58
N ARG A 197 4.36 -0.38 -3.29
CA ARG A 197 3.66 0.82 -2.77
C ARG A 197 2.42 1.12 -3.60
N GLY A 198 1.20 1.10 -3.05
CA GLY A 198 -0.01 1.36 -3.85
C GLY A 198 -0.43 0.13 -4.67
N ALA A 199 -0.55 0.27 -5.99
CA ALA A 199 -0.89 -0.80 -6.93
C ALA A 199 -0.22 -0.58 -8.30
N VAL A 200 -0.21 -1.59 -9.16
CA VAL A 200 0.44 -1.60 -10.49
C VAL A 200 1.97 -1.63 -10.42
N GLN A 201 2.56 -2.76 -10.83
CA GLN A 201 4.00 -3.02 -10.86
C GLN A 201 4.47 -3.27 -12.30
N ASP A 202 5.47 -2.51 -12.75
CA ASP A 202 6.11 -2.67 -14.05
C ASP A 202 7.58 -3.06 -13.85
N GLU A 203 7.92 -4.34 -14.04
CA GLU A 203 9.27 -4.84 -13.76
C GLU A 203 10.31 -4.36 -14.78
N THR A 204 9.94 -4.16 -16.06
CA THR A 204 10.87 -3.61 -17.07
C THR A 204 11.25 -2.17 -16.77
N SER A 205 10.31 -1.38 -16.24
CA SER A 205 10.53 0.01 -15.83
C SER A 205 11.09 0.13 -14.41
N GLY A 206 10.93 -0.90 -13.58
CA GLY A 206 11.32 -0.90 -12.17
C GLY A 206 10.43 0.00 -11.31
N THR A 207 9.15 0.12 -11.64
CA THR A 207 8.19 1.04 -11.00
C THR A 207 7.05 0.31 -10.31
N PHE A 208 6.44 0.98 -9.33
CA PHE A 208 5.23 0.55 -8.66
C PHE A 208 4.41 1.82 -8.33
N MET A 209 3.15 1.93 -8.77
CA MET A 209 2.42 3.21 -8.69
C MET A 209 1.91 3.48 -7.27
N SER A 210 2.51 4.49 -6.61
CA SER A 210 2.17 4.83 -5.22
C SER A 210 0.70 5.23 -5.04
N LEU A 211 0.14 5.04 -3.84
CA LEU A 211 -1.27 5.37 -3.56
C LEU A 211 -1.62 6.85 -3.88
N PRO A 212 -0.83 7.86 -3.45
CA PRO A 212 -1.09 9.26 -3.85
C PRO A 212 -0.99 9.48 -5.37
N ASP A 213 -0.10 8.76 -6.04
CA ASP A 213 0.12 8.84 -7.49
C ASP A 213 -1.05 8.23 -8.29
N LEU A 214 -1.62 7.11 -7.83
CA LEU A 214 -2.85 6.50 -8.35
C LEU A 214 -4.05 7.45 -8.22
N ALA A 215 -4.29 7.99 -7.02
CA ALA A 215 -5.35 8.95 -6.78
C ALA A 215 -5.15 10.22 -7.62
N LYS A 216 -3.90 10.69 -7.75
CA LYS A 216 -3.56 11.82 -8.62
C LYS A 216 -3.85 11.52 -10.08
N ALA A 217 -3.52 10.34 -10.60
CA ALA A 217 -3.79 9.96 -11.99
C ALA A 217 -5.28 9.96 -12.33
N VAL A 218 -6.12 9.44 -11.41
CA VAL A 218 -7.58 9.51 -11.55
C VAL A 218 -8.07 10.96 -11.50
N SER A 219 -7.59 11.77 -10.56
CA SER A 219 -7.94 13.19 -10.46
C SER A 219 -7.53 14.00 -11.71
N ASP A 220 -6.32 13.78 -12.22
CA ASP A 220 -5.76 14.45 -13.41
C ASP A 220 -6.52 14.04 -14.70
N SER A 221 -7.17 12.88 -14.71
CA SER A 221 -7.95 12.42 -15.86
C SER A 221 -9.11 13.37 -16.18
N GLY A 222 -9.72 13.97 -15.16
CA GLY A 222 -10.91 14.81 -15.27
C GLY A 222 -12.20 14.06 -15.65
N VAL A 223 -12.18 12.72 -15.61
CA VAL A 223 -13.32 11.85 -15.91
C VAL A 223 -14.00 11.46 -14.60
N HIS A 224 -15.32 11.60 -14.52
CA HIS A 224 -16.10 11.05 -13.41
C HIS A 224 -16.20 9.53 -13.55
N LEU A 225 -15.91 8.81 -12.48
CA LEU A 225 -16.02 7.35 -12.41
C LEU A 225 -17.15 6.99 -11.44
N ASP A 226 -18.10 6.18 -11.90
CA ASP A 226 -19.15 5.62 -11.05
C ASP A 226 -18.57 4.56 -10.10
N LEU A 227 -17.48 3.91 -10.51
CA LEU A 227 -16.84 2.82 -9.80
C LEU A 227 -15.35 2.73 -10.13
N ILE A 228 -14.50 2.59 -9.10
CA ILE A 228 -13.16 2.03 -9.25
C ILE A 228 -13.13 0.68 -8.54
N ASN A 229 -12.64 -0.34 -9.23
CA ASN A 229 -12.41 -1.67 -8.72
C ASN A 229 -10.90 -1.93 -8.69
N PHE A 230 -10.37 -2.28 -7.54
CA PHE A 230 -9.02 -2.82 -7.42
C PHE A 230 -9.12 -4.34 -7.50
N ASP A 231 -8.65 -4.89 -8.61
CA ASP A 231 -8.31 -6.30 -8.75
C ASP A 231 -6.83 -6.43 -8.35
N ALA A 232 -6.59 -6.14 -7.07
CA ALA A 232 -5.27 -5.95 -6.49
C ALA A 232 -5.29 -6.09 -4.96
N CYS A 233 -4.29 -6.77 -4.43
CA CYS A 233 -4.15 -7.13 -3.02
C CYS A 233 -4.20 -5.94 -2.05
N LEU A 234 -4.81 -6.15 -0.87
CA LEU A 234 -4.70 -5.25 0.30
C LEU A 234 -5.23 -3.81 0.09
N MET A 235 -5.99 -3.55 -0.98
CA MET A 235 -6.45 -2.20 -1.33
C MET A 235 -7.66 -1.71 -0.53
N ALA A 236 -8.43 -2.59 0.13
CA ALA A 236 -9.57 -2.21 0.96
C ALA A 236 -9.12 -1.68 2.33
N MET A 237 -8.52 -0.49 2.33
CA MET A 237 -8.12 0.22 3.53
C MET A 237 -8.83 1.57 3.63
N TYR A 238 -9.08 2.03 4.85
CA TYR A 238 -9.59 3.37 5.14
C TYR A 238 -8.72 4.47 4.51
N GLU A 239 -7.40 4.29 4.54
CA GLU A 239 -6.41 5.19 3.94
C GLU A 239 -6.57 5.27 2.42
N VAL A 240 -6.66 4.12 1.75
CA VAL A 240 -6.89 4.04 0.30
C VAL A 240 -8.22 4.72 -0.04
N ALA A 241 -9.30 4.36 0.65
CA ALA A 241 -10.61 4.95 0.42
C ALA A 241 -10.59 6.48 0.60
N TYR A 242 -9.91 7.00 1.64
CA TYR A 242 -9.84 8.43 1.88
C TYR A 242 -8.96 9.18 0.86
N GLU A 243 -7.89 8.58 0.34
CA GLU A 243 -7.09 9.17 -0.75
C GLU A 243 -7.93 9.36 -2.03
N PHE A 244 -8.89 8.46 -2.28
CA PHE A 244 -9.83 8.51 -3.41
C PHE A 244 -11.10 9.35 -3.15
N LYS A 245 -11.15 10.11 -2.04
CA LYS A 245 -12.29 10.97 -1.68
C LYS A 245 -12.68 11.93 -2.81
N GLY A 246 -13.88 11.72 -3.36
CA GLY A 246 -14.45 12.57 -4.41
C GLY A 246 -13.91 12.30 -5.83
N LEU A 247 -13.20 11.18 -6.03
CA LEU A 247 -12.70 10.74 -7.34
C LEU A 247 -13.55 9.65 -8.00
N THR A 248 -14.41 8.98 -7.22
CA THR A 248 -15.35 7.94 -7.66
C THR A 248 -16.57 7.91 -6.73
N ASP A 249 -17.71 7.41 -7.21
CA ASP A 249 -18.90 7.20 -6.37
C ASP A 249 -18.79 5.93 -5.52
N TYR A 250 -18.19 4.86 -6.05
CA TYR A 250 -17.97 3.59 -5.35
C TYR A 250 -16.52 3.10 -5.47
N LEU A 251 -16.06 2.38 -4.44
CA LEU A 251 -14.85 1.56 -4.47
C LEU A 251 -15.21 0.08 -4.26
N VAL A 252 -14.52 -0.81 -4.98
CA VAL A 252 -14.50 -2.27 -4.76
C VAL A 252 -13.05 -2.74 -4.67
N PHE A 253 -12.77 -3.63 -3.71
CA PHE A 253 -11.41 -4.01 -3.31
C PHE A 253 -11.40 -5.18 -2.30
N SER A 254 -10.24 -5.80 -2.09
CA SER A 254 -9.98 -6.80 -1.04
C SER A 254 -9.17 -6.22 0.13
N GLU A 255 -9.50 -6.65 1.35
CA GLU A 255 -8.74 -6.34 2.58
C GLU A 255 -7.52 -7.25 2.73
N GLU A 256 -7.58 -8.43 2.11
CA GLU A 256 -6.56 -9.48 2.10
C GLU A 256 -5.83 -9.51 0.75
N VAL A 257 -4.76 -10.30 0.65
CA VAL A 257 -4.22 -10.69 -0.67
C VAL A 257 -5.27 -11.41 -1.53
N GLU A 258 -5.28 -11.10 -2.82
CA GLU A 258 -6.15 -11.75 -3.81
C GLU A 258 -5.41 -12.90 -4.49
N PRO A 259 -6.05 -14.06 -4.73
CA PRO A 259 -5.43 -15.14 -5.51
C PRO A 259 -5.23 -14.67 -6.95
N GLY A 260 -4.10 -15.00 -7.57
CA GLY A 260 -3.73 -14.53 -8.92
C GLY A 260 -4.61 -15.00 -10.10
N ALA A 261 -5.84 -15.42 -9.86
CA ALA A 261 -6.91 -15.54 -10.86
C ALA A 261 -7.93 -14.39 -10.78
N GLY A 262 -7.75 -13.42 -9.87
CA GLY A 262 -8.44 -12.13 -9.84
C GLY A 262 -9.97 -12.17 -9.84
N ASP A 263 -10.56 -11.14 -10.42
CA ASP A 263 -11.99 -11.06 -10.69
C ASP A 263 -12.42 -12.05 -11.78
N PRO A 264 -13.55 -12.78 -11.63
CA PRO A 264 -14.11 -13.63 -12.69
C PRO A 264 -14.81 -12.76 -13.75
N TYR A 265 -14.01 -12.19 -14.66
CA TYR A 265 -14.41 -11.20 -15.65
C TYR A 265 -15.58 -11.67 -16.51
N ASP A 266 -15.60 -12.95 -16.89
CA ASP A 266 -16.67 -13.55 -17.68
C ASP A 266 -18.05 -13.39 -16.99
N THR A 267 -18.15 -13.70 -15.70
CA THR A 267 -19.41 -13.66 -14.94
C THR A 267 -19.82 -12.24 -14.54
N ILE A 268 -18.86 -11.36 -14.28
CA ILE A 268 -19.09 -9.93 -13.97
C ILE A 268 -19.61 -9.23 -15.23
N LEU A 269 -18.88 -9.33 -16.33
CA LEU A 269 -19.24 -8.69 -17.59
C LEU A 269 -20.50 -9.28 -18.21
N ALA A 270 -20.75 -10.59 -18.08
CA ALA A 270 -22.01 -11.19 -18.50
C ALA A 270 -23.20 -10.61 -17.71
N SER A 271 -23.02 -10.29 -16.41
CA SER A 271 -24.05 -9.66 -15.59
C SER A 271 -24.30 -8.21 -16.02
N LEU A 272 -23.24 -7.44 -16.27
CA LEU A 272 -23.32 -6.07 -16.79
C LEU A 272 -23.96 -6.00 -18.19
N VAL A 273 -23.55 -6.87 -19.11
CA VAL A 273 -24.11 -6.96 -20.48
C VAL A 273 -25.57 -7.43 -20.47
N ALA A 274 -25.97 -8.28 -19.54
CA ALA A 274 -27.37 -8.69 -19.38
C ALA A 274 -28.27 -7.57 -18.82
N THR A 275 -27.71 -6.68 -17.97
CA THR A 275 -28.46 -5.57 -17.35
C THR A 275 -27.65 -4.26 -17.43
N PRO A 276 -27.44 -3.69 -18.63
CA PRO A 276 -26.59 -2.50 -18.80
C PRO A 276 -27.19 -1.22 -18.20
N SER A 277 -28.46 -1.26 -17.77
CA SER A 277 -29.12 -0.19 -17.02
C SER A 277 -28.85 -0.24 -15.51
N MET A 278 -27.93 -1.08 -15.03
CA MET A 278 -27.50 -1.07 -13.64
C MET A 278 -26.64 0.18 -13.36
N ASP A 279 -26.74 0.72 -12.14
CA ASP A 279 -25.91 1.84 -11.67
C ASP A 279 -24.62 1.34 -11.00
N GLY A 280 -23.72 2.27 -10.63
CA GLY A 280 -22.45 1.93 -9.98
C GLY A 280 -22.60 1.15 -8.67
N LYS A 281 -23.71 1.35 -7.94
CA LYS A 281 -24.01 0.60 -6.71
C LYS A 281 -24.37 -0.85 -7.00
N ALA A 282 -25.22 -1.08 -8.00
CA ALA A 282 -25.59 -2.42 -8.42
C ALA A 282 -24.39 -3.16 -9.05
N LEU A 283 -23.55 -2.47 -9.83
CA LEU A 283 -22.33 -3.07 -10.39
C LEU A 283 -21.32 -3.42 -9.30
N SER A 284 -21.07 -2.55 -8.32
CA SER A 284 -20.14 -2.83 -7.22
C SER A 284 -20.58 -4.02 -6.35
N GLN A 285 -21.88 -4.14 -6.10
CA GLN A 285 -22.46 -5.32 -5.44
C GLN A 285 -22.32 -6.60 -6.28
N VAL A 286 -22.45 -6.51 -7.61
CA VAL A 286 -22.25 -7.63 -8.54
C VAL A 286 -20.80 -8.12 -8.54
N ILE A 287 -19.81 -7.24 -8.55
CA ILE A 287 -18.38 -7.64 -8.52
C ILE A 287 -18.08 -8.44 -7.25
N VAL A 288 -18.38 -7.88 -6.07
CA VAL A 288 -18.19 -8.57 -4.77
C VAL A 288 -18.93 -9.90 -4.72
N ASP A 289 -20.14 -9.97 -5.28
CA ASP A 289 -20.88 -11.22 -5.31
C ASP A 289 -20.24 -12.27 -6.23
N LYS A 290 -19.82 -11.89 -7.44
CA LYS A 290 -19.22 -12.81 -8.41
C LYS A 290 -17.86 -13.31 -7.99
N TYR A 291 -17.01 -12.41 -7.49
CA TYR A 291 -15.70 -12.74 -6.94
C TYR A 291 -15.83 -13.82 -5.85
N ILE A 292 -16.63 -13.55 -4.81
CA ILE A 292 -16.77 -14.50 -3.70
C ILE A 292 -17.44 -15.81 -4.12
N ASP A 293 -18.42 -15.75 -5.03
CA ASP A 293 -19.05 -16.97 -5.55
C ASP A 293 -18.01 -17.85 -6.30
N SER A 294 -17.04 -17.27 -7.02
CA SER A 294 -15.99 -18.02 -7.77
C SER A 294 -14.98 -18.73 -6.87
N TYR A 295 -14.70 -18.21 -5.67
CA TYR A 295 -13.81 -18.82 -4.67
C TYR A 295 -14.54 -19.70 -3.64
N SER A 296 -15.87 -19.66 -3.56
CA SER A 296 -16.67 -20.40 -2.57
C SER A 296 -16.82 -21.92 -2.80
N GLY A 297 -16.33 -22.45 -3.93
CA GLY A 297 -16.51 -23.85 -4.32
C GLY A 297 -15.54 -24.82 -3.64
N SER A 298 -15.98 -26.04 -3.32
CA SER A 298 -15.19 -27.03 -2.55
C SER A 298 -13.86 -27.52 -3.16
N SER A 299 -13.56 -27.11 -4.40
CA SER A 299 -12.27 -27.35 -5.08
C SER A 299 -11.26 -26.22 -4.90
N ARG A 300 -11.71 -25.06 -4.40
CA ARG A 300 -10.89 -23.93 -3.95
C ARG A 300 -10.91 -23.91 -2.41
N GLN A 301 -9.75 -23.62 -1.81
CA GLN A 301 -9.54 -23.53 -0.36
C GLN A 301 -8.89 -22.20 0.04
N GLU A 302 -8.74 -21.30 -0.93
CA GLU A 302 -8.21 -19.95 -0.76
C GLU A 302 -9.08 -19.13 0.21
N LYS A 303 -8.42 -18.47 1.18
CA LYS A 303 -9.04 -17.38 1.95
C LYS A 303 -9.17 -16.16 1.03
N VAL A 304 -10.33 -15.50 1.01
CA VAL A 304 -10.55 -14.28 0.21
C VAL A 304 -11.50 -13.32 0.90
N THR A 305 -11.33 -12.01 0.67
CA THR A 305 -12.28 -10.95 1.04
C THR A 305 -12.59 -10.10 -0.19
N LYS A 306 -13.78 -9.51 -0.24
CA LYS A 306 -14.08 -8.44 -1.22
C LYS A 306 -15.20 -7.57 -0.64
N SER A 307 -15.02 -6.26 -0.68
CA SER A 307 -15.97 -5.29 -0.18
C SER A 307 -16.28 -4.20 -1.21
N ALA A 308 -17.39 -3.52 -1.00
CA ALA A 308 -17.83 -2.37 -1.79
C ALA A 308 -18.28 -1.25 -0.84
N VAL A 309 -17.74 -0.04 -1.02
CA VAL A 309 -18.09 1.13 -0.21
C VAL A 309 -18.61 2.30 -1.05
N ASP A 310 -19.56 3.03 -0.48
CA ASP A 310 -20.15 4.26 -1.01
C ASP A 310 -19.31 5.47 -0.58
N MET A 311 -18.67 6.14 -1.54
CA MET A 311 -17.72 7.21 -1.26
C MET A 311 -18.36 8.49 -0.74
N SER A 312 -19.69 8.63 -0.82
CA SER A 312 -20.39 9.74 -0.15
C SER A 312 -20.28 9.67 1.39
N GLY A 313 -20.03 8.48 1.95
CA GLY A 313 -19.88 8.26 3.39
C GLY A 313 -18.47 8.50 3.94
N ILE A 314 -17.43 8.62 3.11
CA ILE A 314 -16.04 8.58 3.56
C ILE A 314 -15.65 9.72 4.51
N GLU A 315 -16.21 10.93 4.31
CA GLU A 315 -16.02 12.07 5.23
C GLU A 315 -16.66 11.84 6.60
N THR A 316 -17.76 11.11 6.64
CA THR A 316 -18.44 10.75 7.89
C THR A 316 -17.61 9.74 8.65
N LEU A 317 -17.08 8.70 7.97
CA LEU A 317 -16.15 7.75 8.58
C LEU A 317 -14.91 8.47 9.12
N HIS A 318 -14.22 9.26 8.29
CA HIS A 318 -13.02 10.01 8.67
C HIS A 318 -13.25 10.91 9.89
N SER A 319 -14.39 11.60 9.98
CA SER A 319 -14.71 12.43 11.14
C SER A 319 -14.85 11.61 12.44
N LYS A 320 -15.33 10.36 12.35
CA LYS A 320 -15.40 9.44 13.49
C LYS A 320 -14.04 8.84 13.83
N VAL A 321 -13.24 8.45 12.83
CA VAL A 321 -11.85 7.98 13.01
C VAL A 321 -10.97 9.05 13.66
N VAL A 322 -11.10 10.32 13.26
CA VAL A 322 -10.43 11.46 13.92
C VAL A 322 -10.91 11.67 15.37
N THR A 323 -12.18 11.43 15.66
CA THR A 323 -12.73 11.50 17.03
C THR A 323 -12.19 10.37 17.90
N LEU A 324 -12.09 9.15 17.34
CA LEU A 324 -11.45 8.00 17.98
C LEU A 324 -9.98 8.29 18.25
N ALA A 325 -9.20 8.76 17.26
CA ALA A 325 -7.81 9.14 17.43
C ALA A 325 -7.60 10.19 18.53
N SER A 326 -8.37 11.29 18.49
CA SER A 326 -8.31 12.37 19.48
C SER A 326 -8.55 11.86 20.90
N THR A 327 -9.44 10.89 21.06
CA THR A 327 -9.80 10.33 22.36
C THR A 327 -8.78 9.27 22.82
N LEU A 328 -8.31 8.43 21.90
CA LEU A 328 -7.27 7.44 22.14
C LEU A 328 -5.99 8.13 22.61
N VAL A 329 -5.50 9.14 21.88
CA VAL A 329 -4.30 9.92 22.24
C VAL A 329 -4.44 10.56 23.63
N ALA A 330 -5.60 11.13 23.94
CA ALA A 330 -5.83 11.79 25.23
C ALA A 330 -5.85 10.85 26.44
N ASP A 331 -6.38 9.63 26.28
CA ASP A 331 -6.49 8.62 27.35
C ASP A 331 -5.42 7.51 27.24
N PHE A 332 -4.47 7.61 26.31
CA PHE A 332 -3.57 6.50 25.96
C PHE A 332 -2.80 5.91 27.16
N PRO A 333 -2.20 6.70 28.07
CA PRO A 333 -1.50 6.15 29.24
C PRO A 333 -2.38 5.32 30.19
N ALA A 334 -3.70 5.53 30.17
CA ALA A 334 -4.68 4.77 30.96
C ALA A 334 -5.35 3.64 30.16
N SER A 335 -5.37 3.73 28.83
CA SER A 335 -6.06 2.79 27.93
C SER A 335 -5.14 1.89 27.11
N SER A 336 -3.82 2.07 27.15
CA SER A 336 -2.84 1.32 26.34
C SER A 336 -3.00 -0.20 26.42
N GLY A 337 -3.23 -0.77 27.61
CA GLY A 337 -3.50 -2.20 27.77
C GLY A 337 -4.79 -2.67 27.09
N ALA A 338 -5.82 -1.82 27.06
CA ALA A 338 -7.06 -2.07 26.34
C ALA A 338 -6.87 -1.96 24.81
N VAL A 339 -6.07 -1.00 24.34
CA VAL A 339 -5.71 -0.86 22.92
C VAL A 339 -4.89 -2.06 22.43
N MET A 340 -3.86 -2.48 23.17
CA MET A 340 -3.08 -3.69 22.85
C MET A 340 -3.95 -4.96 22.90
N SER A 341 -4.90 -5.04 23.85
CA SER A 341 -5.87 -6.13 23.86
C SER A 341 -6.84 -6.07 22.68
N ALA A 342 -7.17 -4.90 22.16
CA ALA A 342 -8.00 -4.77 20.96
C ALA A 342 -7.25 -5.27 19.72
N LEU A 343 -6.02 -4.79 19.49
CA LEU A 343 -5.15 -5.22 18.40
C LEU A 343 -4.96 -6.73 18.35
N ASN A 344 -4.57 -7.34 19.49
CA ASN A 344 -4.31 -8.78 19.59
C ASN A 344 -5.56 -9.67 19.40
N ASN A 345 -6.77 -9.10 19.35
CA ASN A 345 -8.03 -9.84 19.19
C ASN A 345 -8.84 -9.43 17.94
N SER A 346 -8.41 -8.41 17.21
CA SER A 346 -9.02 -7.99 15.94
C SER A 346 -8.44 -8.74 14.75
N GLN A 347 -9.27 -9.01 13.74
CA GLN A 347 -8.82 -9.50 12.43
C GLN A 347 -7.64 -8.65 11.90
N SER A 348 -6.63 -9.32 11.36
CA SER A 348 -5.55 -8.73 10.56
C SER A 348 -5.36 -9.53 9.28
N TYR A 349 -4.57 -8.99 8.36
CA TYR A 349 -4.35 -9.54 7.02
C TYR A 349 -2.87 -9.89 6.80
N GLU A 350 -2.45 -10.16 5.56
CA GLU A 350 -1.05 -10.47 5.18
C GLU A 350 -0.03 -9.53 5.86
N TYR A 351 -0.31 -8.23 5.85
CA TYR A 351 0.38 -7.29 6.74
C TYR A 351 -0.31 -7.28 8.11
N ALA A 352 0.34 -7.85 9.11
CA ALA A 352 -0.16 -7.89 10.50
C ALA A 352 -0.28 -6.51 11.19
N SER A 353 0.04 -5.42 10.49
CA SER A 353 -0.20 -4.03 10.89
C SER A 353 -1.49 -3.44 10.26
N ASN A 354 -2.12 -4.16 9.33
CA ASN A 354 -3.41 -3.83 8.75
C ASN A 354 -4.48 -4.62 9.52
N HIS A 355 -5.27 -3.92 10.33
CA HIS A 355 -6.34 -4.49 11.15
C HIS A 355 -7.70 -4.11 10.59
N ASP A 356 -8.71 -4.99 10.69
CA ASP A 356 -10.08 -4.63 10.35
C ASP A 356 -10.59 -3.48 11.22
N LEU A 357 -11.04 -2.38 10.60
CA LEU A 357 -11.41 -1.15 11.28
C LEU A 357 -12.64 -1.33 12.18
N TYR A 358 -13.62 -2.14 11.77
CA TYR A 358 -14.81 -2.41 12.56
C TYR A 358 -14.50 -3.30 13.75
N ASP A 359 -13.78 -4.40 13.53
CA ASP A 359 -13.52 -5.42 14.55
C ASP A 359 -12.51 -4.91 15.58
N PHE A 360 -11.48 -4.15 15.17
CA PHE A 360 -10.63 -3.39 16.09
C PHE A 360 -11.45 -2.41 16.93
N SER A 361 -12.28 -1.56 16.30
CA SER A 361 -13.08 -0.56 17.02
C SER A 361 -14.09 -1.20 17.97
N LYS A 362 -14.69 -2.32 17.58
CA LYS A 362 -15.62 -3.11 18.39
C LYS A 362 -14.93 -3.81 19.55
N SER A 363 -13.75 -4.39 19.32
CA SER A 363 -12.92 -5.00 20.34
C SER A 363 -12.47 -3.97 21.38
N LEU A 364 -12.05 -2.77 20.93
CA LEU A 364 -11.68 -1.63 21.78
C LEU A 364 -12.87 -1.09 22.57
N ALA A 365 -14.02 -0.85 21.93
CA ALA A 365 -15.25 -0.45 22.62
C ALA A 365 -15.65 -1.46 23.70
N GLY A 366 -15.50 -2.76 23.42
CA GLY A 366 -15.79 -3.85 24.35
C GLY A 366 -14.91 -3.92 25.61
N GLN A 367 -13.74 -3.26 25.62
CA GLN A 367 -12.89 -3.16 26.82
C GLN A 367 -13.48 -2.25 27.90
N PHE A 368 -14.46 -1.40 27.56
CA PHE A 368 -15.01 -0.38 28.42
C PHE A 368 -16.54 -0.46 28.48
N PRO A 369 -17.18 -0.32 29.66
CA PRO A 369 -18.64 -0.35 29.77
C PRO A 369 -19.32 0.96 29.31
N SER A 370 -18.57 2.06 29.26
CA SER A 370 -19.00 3.41 28.87
C SER A 370 -17.81 4.38 28.94
N GLY A 371 -17.85 5.49 28.20
CA GLY A 371 -16.87 6.58 28.30
C GLY A 371 -16.46 7.10 26.92
N ALA A 372 -15.70 8.20 26.87
CA ALA A 372 -15.40 8.86 25.59
C ALA A 372 -14.73 7.90 24.57
N LEU A 373 -13.78 7.06 25.00
CA LEU A 373 -13.09 6.12 24.12
C LEU A 373 -14.03 5.00 23.63
N HIS A 374 -14.93 4.52 24.49
CA HIS A 374 -16.00 3.59 24.12
C HIS A 374 -16.94 4.22 23.08
N ASP A 375 -17.45 5.42 23.37
CA ASP A 375 -18.42 6.12 22.52
C ASP A 375 -17.81 6.44 21.14
N ALA A 376 -16.54 6.84 21.09
CA ALA A 376 -15.83 7.14 19.84
C ALA A 376 -15.55 5.87 19.01
N ALA A 377 -15.14 4.77 19.66
CA ALA A 377 -14.91 3.50 18.98
C ALA A 377 -16.24 2.90 18.47
N GLN A 378 -17.29 2.91 19.29
CA GLN A 378 -18.63 2.48 18.90
C GLN A 378 -19.20 3.32 17.73
N ALA A 379 -18.89 4.62 17.66
CA ALA A 379 -19.32 5.43 16.52
C ALA A 379 -18.72 4.95 15.18
N VAL A 380 -17.46 4.48 15.18
CA VAL A 380 -16.81 3.88 13.99
C VAL A 380 -17.49 2.55 13.64
N VAL A 381 -17.74 1.69 14.62
CA VAL A 381 -18.52 0.43 14.47
C VAL A 381 -19.87 0.71 13.81
N ASP A 382 -20.61 1.72 14.28
CA ASP A 382 -21.90 2.12 13.74
C ASP A 382 -21.82 2.66 12.30
N GLN A 383 -20.68 3.23 11.88
CA GLN A 383 -20.48 3.69 10.49
C GLN A 383 -20.22 2.52 9.55
N MET A 384 -19.32 1.63 9.94
CA MET A 384 -18.94 0.46 9.17
C MET A 384 -20.11 -0.53 9.06
N ALA A 385 -21.02 -0.56 10.05
CA ALA A 385 -22.26 -1.33 10.01
C ALA A 385 -23.39 -0.72 9.15
N ASP A 386 -23.25 0.50 8.63
CA ASP A 386 -24.29 1.13 7.80
C ASP A 386 -24.27 0.51 6.38
N PRO A 387 -25.33 -0.22 5.94
CA PRO A 387 -25.40 -0.81 4.60
C PRO A 387 -25.54 0.24 3.47
N ASN A 388 -25.68 1.52 3.81
CA ASN A 388 -25.55 2.62 2.85
C ASN A 388 -24.09 3.04 2.65
N PHE A 389 -23.20 2.78 3.60
CA PHE A 389 -21.76 3.02 3.47
C PHE A 389 -21.02 1.77 2.99
N VAL A 390 -21.04 0.67 3.76
CA VAL A 390 -20.51 -0.63 3.29
C VAL A 390 -21.63 -1.34 2.53
N VAL A 391 -21.73 -1.06 1.23
CA VAL A 391 -22.86 -1.51 0.39
C VAL A 391 -22.78 -2.99 0.01
N ARG A 392 -21.60 -3.60 0.11
CA ARG A 392 -21.40 -5.05 0.12
C ARG A 392 -20.14 -5.40 0.91
N ASN A 393 -20.18 -6.49 1.64
CA ASN A 393 -18.99 -7.12 2.20
C ASN A 393 -19.23 -8.63 2.29
N LYS A 394 -18.21 -9.42 1.93
CA LYS A 394 -18.24 -10.88 1.93
C LYS A 394 -16.80 -11.41 2.07
N SER A 395 -16.66 -12.59 2.68
CA SER A 395 -15.39 -13.33 2.74
C SER A 395 -15.60 -14.85 2.67
N VAL A 396 -14.52 -15.57 2.37
CA VAL A 396 -14.42 -17.05 2.38
C VAL A 396 -13.17 -17.43 3.16
N GLY A 397 -13.25 -18.49 3.97
CA GLY A 397 -12.20 -18.90 4.89
C GLY A 397 -12.48 -18.45 6.33
N SER A 398 -12.14 -19.30 7.30
CA SER A 398 -12.27 -18.97 8.74
C SER A 398 -11.28 -17.91 9.21
N GLU A 399 -10.15 -17.84 8.51
CA GLU A 399 -8.98 -17.00 8.74
C GLU A 399 -9.24 -15.53 8.44
N VAL A 400 -10.30 -15.22 7.69
CA VAL A 400 -10.77 -13.88 7.31
C VAL A 400 -12.26 -13.69 7.64
N ALA A 401 -12.79 -14.47 8.59
CA ALA A 401 -14.19 -14.39 9.01
C ALA A 401 -14.50 -13.13 9.85
N GLY A 402 -13.48 -12.42 10.33
CA GLY A 402 -13.59 -11.14 11.04
C GLY A 402 -13.44 -9.91 10.14
N SER A 403 -13.62 -10.05 8.82
CA SER A 403 -13.48 -8.97 7.84
C SER A 403 -14.82 -8.29 7.55
N TYR A 404 -14.88 -6.96 7.68
CA TYR A 404 -16.08 -6.13 7.62
C TYR A 404 -16.01 -5.04 6.55
N GLY A 405 -14.92 -4.98 5.77
CA GLY A 405 -14.86 -4.32 4.48
C GLY A 405 -13.86 -3.17 4.36
N LEU A 406 -13.19 -2.77 5.45
CA LEU A 406 -12.05 -1.85 5.42
C LEU A 406 -11.06 -2.20 6.54
N ALA A 407 -9.81 -2.43 6.16
CA ALA A 407 -8.68 -2.39 7.06
C ALA A 407 -8.33 -0.93 7.45
N ILE A 408 -7.52 -0.79 8.50
CA ILE A 408 -6.83 0.43 8.90
C ILE A 408 -5.43 0.07 9.41
N TYR A 409 -4.46 0.98 9.24
CA TYR A 409 -3.12 0.77 9.77
C TYR A 409 -3.04 1.04 11.27
N ILE A 410 -2.60 0.02 12.02
CA ILE A 410 -2.27 0.12 13.43
C ILE A 410 -1.07 -0.80 13.73
N PRO A 411 0.17 -0.32 13.57
CA PRO A 411 1.37 -1.11 13.74
C PRO A 411 1.77 -1.32 15.20
N GLN A 412 2.62 -2.33 15.41
CA GLN A 412 3.49 -2.49 16.57
C GLN A 412 4.94 -2.13 16.20
N ALA A 413 5.78 -1.88 17.21
CA ALA A 413 7.17 -1.43 17.03
C ALA A 413 8.01 -2.28 16.07
N ASN A 414 7.79 -3.59 16.03
CA ASN A 414 8.48 -4.56 15.18
C ASN A 414 7.80 -4.80 13.82
N GLN A 415 6.84 -3.96 13.41
CA GLN A 415 6.09 -4.10 12.16
C GLN A 415 6.31 -2.94 11.17
N ILE A 416 7.13 -1.94 11.53
CA ILE A 416 7.43 -0.73 10.74
C ILE A 416 8.85 -0.81 10.19
N SER A 417 9.06 -0.50 8.89
CA SER A 417 10.41 -0.22 8.39
C SER A 417 10.83 1.23 8.67
N ALA A 418 12.07 1.39 9.12
CA ALA A 418 12.73 2.68 9.32
C ALA A 418 14.10 2.75 8.61
N ASP A 419 14.25 2.00 7.50
CA ASP A 419 15.47 2.00 6.68
C ASP A 419 15.71 3.35 5.98
N GLN A 420 16.91 3.57 5.45
CA GLN A 420 17.28 4.87 4.84
C GLN A 420 16.53 5.20 3.53
N VAL A 421 15.75 4.27 2.98
CA VAL A 421 14.97 4.39 1.73
C VAL A 421 13.46 4.51 2.03
N VAL A 422 13.00 4.00 3.17
CA VAL A 422 11.60 3.96 3.62
C VAL A 422 11.47 4.48 5.04
N ASP A 423 10.80 5.64 5.18
CA ASP A 423 10.32 6.14 6.47
C ASP A 423 8.81 5.94 6.48
N GLU A 424 8.37 4.75 6.89
CA GLU A 424 6.98 4.31 6.79
C GLU A 424 6.03 5.20 7.60
N LEU A 425 6.47 5.71 8.77
CA LEU A 425 5.69 6.63 9.60
C LEU A 425 5.60 8.04 8.98
N ARG A 426 6.68 8.57 8.41
CA ARG A 426 6.63 9.84 7.65
C ARG A 426 5.70 9.69 6.45
N ASP A 427 5.85 8.64 5.66
CA ASP A 427 5.08 8.46 4.44
C ASP A 427 3.59 8.21 4.76
N TYR A 428 3.26 7.52 5.86
CA TYR A 428 1.89 7.47 6.42
C TYR A 428 1.37 8.86 6.82
N SER A 429 2.20 9.68 7.47
CA SER A 429 1.84 11.05 7.89
C SER A 429 1.57 12.00 6.72
N LEU A 430 1.98 11.65 5.49
CA LEU A 430 1.75 12.42 4.27
C LEU A 430 0.44 12.08 3.55
N LEU A 431 -0.22 10.96 3.88
CA LEU A 431 -1.50 10.57 3.29
C LEU A 431 -2.61 11.60 3.57
N ALA A 432 -3.59 11.72 2.67
CA ALA A 432 -4.66 12.72 2.74
C ALA A 432 -5.47 12.62 4.05
N CYS A 433 -5.64 11.42 4.61
CA CYS A 433 -6.36 11.17 5.86
C CYS A 433 -5.66 11.76 7.11
N ASN A 434 -4.36 12.08 7.00
CA ASN A 434 -3.54 12.66 8.05
C ASN A 434 -3.25 14.16 7.84
N GLN A 435 -3.79 14.79 6.78
CA GLN A 435 -3.57 16.21 6.52
C GLN A 435 -4.58 17.13 7.25
N ASN A 436 -4.10 18.32 7.64
CA ASN A 436 -4.91 19.51 7.98
C ASN A 436 -5.82 19.43 9.24
N ARG A 437 -5.45 18.70 10.31
CA ARG A 437 -6.22 18.69 11.58
C ARG A 437 -5.33 18.85 12.82
N ALA A 438 -5.97 19.11 13.97
CA ALA A 438 -5.28 19.24 15.27
C ALA A 438 -4.95 17.90 15.94
N THR A 439 -5.60 16.82 15.52
CA THR A 439 -5.25 15.44 15.81
C THR A 439 -5.71 14.57 14.62
N THR A 440 -4.93 13.56 14.28
CA THR A 440 -5.00 12.72 13.08
C THR A 440 -4.92 11.25 13.47
N TRP A 441 -5.16 10.31 12.54
CA TRP A 441 -4.94 8.90 12.85
C TRP A 441 -3.45 8.58 13.01
N TYR A 442 -2.57 9.28 12.26
CA TYR A 442 -1.13 9.25 12.49
C TYR A 442 -0.77 9.54 13.95
N ASP A 443 -1.36 10.56 14.60
CA ASP A 443 -1.09 10.83 16.03
C ASP A 443 -1.50 9.67 16.95
N ALA A 444 -2.55 8.92 16.59
CA ALA A 444 -2.98 7.72 17.33
C ALA A 444 -2.04 6.53 17.08
N VAL A 445 -1.58 6.34 15.84
CA VAL A 445 -0.52 5.37 15.51
C VAL A 445 0.77 5.70 16.26
N SER A 446 1.20 6.96 16.23
CA SER A 446 2.34 7.44 17.01
C SER A 446 2.14 7.19 18.50
N ALA A 447 0.96 7.44 19.08
CA ALA A 447 0.70 7.12 20.49
C ALA A 447 0.77 5.60 20.80
N VAL A 448 0.25 4.75 19.91
CA VAL A 448 0.35 3.27 20.04
C VAL A 448 1.82 2.82 20.02
N MET A 449 2.59 3.34 19.08
CA MET A 449 4.02 3.08 18.92
C MET A 449 4.84 3.64 20.11
N GLU A 450 4.52 4.86 20.53
CA GLU A 450 5.08 5.52 21.71
C GLU A 450 4.59 4.90 23.03
N GLY A 451 3.69 3.91 23.00
CA GLY A 451 3.35 3.06 24.14
C GLY A 451 4.50 2.22 24.68
N LYS A 452 5.64 2.17 23.97
CA LYS A 452 6.96 1.73 24.48
C LYS A 452 7.99 2.87 24.59
N SER A 453 7.65 4.11 24.23
CA SER A 453 8.58 5.25 24.10
C SER A 453 8.34 6.34 25.15
N THR A 454 8.77 6.10 26.39
CA THR A 454 9.19 7.19 27.29
C THR A 454 10.70 7.23 27.50
N ASP A 455 11.43 6.29 26.91
CA ASP A 455 12.86 6.10 27.14
C ASP A 455 13.72 6.07 25.87
N LEU A 456 13.15 6.09 24.65
CA LEU A 456 13.95 6.05 23.42
C LEU A 456 14.94 7.22 23.31
N VAL A 457 16.08 6.99 22.67
CA VAL A 457 17.12 7.99 22.41
C VAL A 457 17.71 7.87 21.01
N GLN A 458 18.50 8.88 20.62
CA GLN A 458 19.14 8.95 19.31
C GLN A 458 20.06 7.75 19.01
N GLY A 459 19.75 7.04 17.93
CA GLY A 459 20.37 5.77 17.57
C GLY A 459 21.39 5.83 16.45
N ASP A 460 21.90 7.01 16.07
CA ASP A 460 22.75 7.17 14.87
C ASP A 460 24.16 6.53 15.05
N PHE A 461 24.23 5.21 14.93
CA PHE A 461 25.47 4.43 14.90
C PHE A 461 25.32 3.22 13.97
N VAL A 462 26.46 2.78 13.44
CA VAL A 462 26.56 1.61 12.56
C VAL A 462 27.77 0.78 12.98
N PHE A 463 27.62 -0.54 12.95
CA PHE A 463 28.69 -1.52 13.02
C PHE A 463 28.73 -2.30 11.70
N TYR A 464 29.92 -2.53 11.15
CA TYR A 464 30.13 -3.29 9.91
C TYR A 464 31.33 -4.21 10.15
N VAL A 465 31.16 -5.51 9.98
CA VAL A 465 32.21 -6.51 10.05
C VAL A 465 32.55 -6.96 8.63
N GLU A 466 33.83 -7.09 8.33
CA GLU A 466 34.34 -7.71 7.11
C GLU A 466 35.44 -8.71 7.46
N TRP A 467 35.67 -9.71 6.61
CA TRP A 467 36.75 -10.66 6.83
C TRP A 467 37.44 -11.15 5.57
N VAL A 468 38.70 -11.55 5.73
CA VAL A 468 39.44 -12.30 4.71
C VAL A 468 39.49 -13.77 5.11
N GLY A 469 38.78 -14.58 4.32
CA GLY A 469 38.63 -16.02 4.44
C GLY A 469 37.59 -16.49 3.42
N ASP A 470 37.24 -17.77 3.45
CA ASP A 470 36.08 -18.33 2.75
C ASP A 470 35.06 -18.96 3.72
N ALA A 471 35.23 -18.69 5.02
CA ALA A 471 34.31 -19.05 6.08
C ALA A 471 33.13 -18.07 6.17
N ASP A 472 32.08 -18.51 6.85
CA ASP A 472 30.83 -17.78 7.06
C ASP A 472 30.71 -17.34 8.53
N LEU A 473 30.47 -16.05 8.76
CA LEU A 473 30.50 -15.41 10.09
C LEU A 473 29.27 -14.53 10.32
N ASP A 474 28.35 -14.96 11.18
CA ASP A 474 27.19 -14.14 11.55
C ASP A 474 27.53 -13.05 12.60
N LEU A 475 27.05 -11.84 12.34
CA LEU A 475 26.97 -10.72 13.27
C LEU A 475 25.70 -10.85 14.12
N TYR A 476 25.88 -11.02 15.43
CA TYR A 476 24.79 -10.96 16.40
C TYR A 476 24.79 -9.61 17.12
N VAL A 477 23.58 -9.11 17.39
CA VAL A 477 23.35 -7.90 18.17
C VAL A 477 22.44 -8.23 19.34
N TYR A 478 22.99 -8.13 20.55
CA TYR A 478 22.22 -8.17 21.78
C TYR A 478 21.72 -6.75 22.06
N GLU A 479 20.45 -6.51 21.78
CA GLU A 479 19.73 -5.29 22.13
C GLU A 479 19.36 -5.30 23.64
N PRO A 480 18.84 -4.18 24.21
CA PRO A 480 18.55 -4.10 25.64
C PRO A 480 17.66 -5.22 26.20
N THR A 481 16.84 -5.86 25.37
CA THR A 481 15.90 -6.92 25.76
C THR A 481 16.16 -8.29 25.13
N GLU A 482 16.78 -8.38 23.95
CA GLU A 482 16.77 -9.59 23.11
C GLU A 482 17.98 -9.66 22.16
N LEU A 483 18.28 -10.85 21.64
CA LEU A 483 19.39 -11.13 20.73
C LEU A 483 18.86 -11.36 19.31
N TYR A 484 19.49 -10.74 18.32
CA TYR A 484 19.14 -10.84 16.91
C TYR A 484 20.38 -11.12 16.03
N ALA A 485 20.15 -11.64 14.82
CA ALA A 485 21.14 -11.87 13.75
C ALA A 485 20.44 -11.84 12.38
N PRO A 486 21.15 -11.62 11.25
CA PRO A 486 20.55 -11.47 9.93
C PRO A 486 19.60 -12.60 9.51
N TRP A 487 19.99 -13.86 9.76
CA TRP A 487 19.19 -15.05 9.44
C TRP A 487 17.87 -15.15 10.24
N MET A 488 17.77 -14.45 11.37
CA MET A 488 16.51 -14.34 12.15
C MET A 488 15.54 -13.31 11.56
N GLY A 489 16.01 -12.48 10.62
CA GLY A 489 15.31 -11.35 10.02
C GLY A 489 16.20 -10.11 9.96
N GLN A 490 16.15 -9.38 8.84
CA GLN A 490 17.01 -8.22 8.61
C GLN A 490 16.63 -6.97 9.44
N THR A 491 15.59 -7.03 10.27
CA THR A 491 15.09 -5.88 11.04
C THR A 491 14.86 -6.27 12.49
N THR A 492 15.27 -5.40 13.40
CA THR A 492 15.08 -5.53 14.84
C THR A 492 14.25 -4.34 15.35
N PRO A 493 13.78 -4.34 16.62
CA PRO A 493 13.11 -3.17 17.19
C PRO A 493 13.97 -1.88 17.18
N ASN A 494 15.30 -2.00 17.14
CA ASN A 494 16.22 -0.86 17.28
C ASN A 494 17.18 -0.66 16.10
N GLY A 495 17.05 -1.40 15.00
CA GLY A 495 17.91 -1.27 13.83
C GLY A 495 17.60 -2.27 12.72
N TYR A 496 18.56 -2.40 11.79
CA TYR A 496 18.50 -3.34 10.69
C TYR A 496 19.89 -3.89 10.36
N PHE A 497 19.89 -5.12 9.85
CA PHE A 497 21.06 -5.85 9.40
C PHE A 497 21.27 -5.74 7.88
N SER A 498 22.47 -6.14 7.44
CA SER A 498 22.75 -6.54 6.05
C SER A 498 21.92 -7.75 5.61
N GLY A 499 22.17 -8.23 4.37
CA GLY A 499 21.92 -9.64 4.08
C GLY A 499 22.85 -10.53 4.91
N ASP A 500 22.41 -11.77 5.13
CA ASP A 500 23.23 -12.85 5.66
C ASP A 500 24.43 -13.12 4.71
N SER A 501 25.64 -13.29 5.24
CA SER A 501 26.82 -13.62 4.42
C SER A 501 26.67 -14.95 3.68
N TYR A 502 25.89 -15.90 4.21
CA TYR A 502 25.56 -17.16 3.55
C TYR A 502 24.81 -16.95 2.23
N ASP A 503 23.75 -16.15 2.28
CA ASP A 503 22.85 -15.89 1.15
C ASP A 503 23.47 -14.94 0.12
N THR A 504 24.23 -13.94 0.58
CA THR A 504 24.85 -12.93 -0.29
C THR A 504 26.15 -13.43 -0.92
N GLY A 505 26.86 -14.36 -0.27
CA GLY A 505 28.17 -14.83 -0.69
C GLY A 505 29.28 -13.78 -0.57
N VAL A 506 29.08 -12.74 0.25
CA VAL A 506 30.04 -11.67 0.52
C VAL A 506 30.53 -11.78 1.96
N SER A 507 31.85 -11.64 2.17
CA SER A 507 32.48 -11.72 3.50
C SER A 507 32.34 -10.41 4.28
N GLU A 508 31.11 -9.90 4.37
CA GLU A 508 30.74 -8.70 5.11
C GLU A 508 29.34 -8.83 5.72
N GLU A 509 29.15 -8.27 6.91
CA GLU A 509 27.83 -8.04 7.49
C GLU A 509 27.79 -6.70 8.23
N TYR A 510 26.62 -6.10 8.40
CA TYR A 510 26.50 -4.87 9.19
C TYR A 510 25.19 -4.81 9.97
N TYR A 511 25.19 -3.96 11.00
CA TYR A 511 24.02 -3.53 11.74
C TYR A 511 24.02 -2.00 11.81
N ALA A 512 22.94 -1.37 11.35
CA ALA A 512 22.70 0.05 11.46
C ALA A 512 21.50 0.29 12.36
N ALA A 513 21.67 1.12 13.39
CA ALA A 513 20.59 1.43 14.31
C ALA A 513 19.63 2.48 13.73
N ASN A 514 18.37 2.40 14.16
CA ASN A 514 17.31 3.34 13.80
C ASN A 514 17.62 4.74 14.36
N ASN A 515 17.05 5.80 13.79
CA ASN A 515 17.22 7.18 14.29
C ASN A 515 16.86 7.32 15.78
N TYR A 516 15.94 6.49 16.28
CA TYR A 516 15.59 6.38 17.69
C TYR A 516 15.58 4.90 18.13
N ILE A 517 16.15 4.63 19.29
CA ILE A 517 16.37 3.28 19.85
C ILE A 517 16.07 3.20 21.34
N GLU A 518 15.81 2.01 21.84
CA GLU A 518 15.59 1.71 23.25
C GLU A 518 16.82 2.05 24.08
N ARG A 519 16.58 2.67 25.24
CA ARG A 519 17.63 2.99 26.20
C ARG A 519 18.13 1.72 26.89
N GLY A 520 19.32 1.30 26.49
CA GLY A 520 20.06 0.28 27.22
C GLY A 520 21.49 0.12 26.70
N GLN A 521 21.99 -1.09 26.88
CA GLN A 521 23.28 -1.55 26.38
C GLN A 521 23.04 -2.34 25.08
N TYR A 522 23.90 -2.12 24.10
CA TYR A 522 23.95 -2.89 22.86
C TYR A 522 25.31 -3.57 22.79
N ASP A 523 25.32 -4.90 22.67
CA ASP A 523 26.52 -5.73 22.57
C ASP A 523 26.58 -6.41 21.19
N PHE A 524 27.75 -6.38 20.56
CA PHE A 524 28.00 -6.92 19.23
C PHE A 524 28.89 -8.16 19.36
N LEU A 525 28.48 -9.26 18.75
CA LEU A 525 29.20 -10.53 18.77
C LEU A 525 29.37 -11.03 17.34
N ILE A 526 30.52 -11.61 17.05
CA ILE A 526 30.76 -12.27 15.76
C ILE A 526 30.90 -13.77 16.04
N ASN A 527 29.97 -14.52 15.47
CA ASN A 527 29.93 -15.97 15.52
C ASN A 527 30.68 -16.54 14.31
N TYR A 528 30.88 -17.85 14.36
CA TYR A 528 31.36 -18.64 13.25
C TYR A 528 30.32 -19.72 12.95
N TYR A 529 29.80 -19.75 11.71
CA TYR A 529 28.72 -20.65 11.31
C TYR A 529 29.23 -21.87 10.54
N THR A 530 30.05 -21.69 9.50
CA THR A 530 30.66 -22.82 8.76
C THR A 530 32.04 -22.50 8.20
N ASP A 531 32.93 -23.49 8.14
CA ASP A 531 34.24 -23.35 7.51
C ASP A 531 34.13 -23.21 6.00
N GLY A 532 35.04 -22.40 5.46
CA GLY A 532 35.29 -22.37 4.04
C GLY A 532 36.10 -23.59 3.59
N PRO A 533 35.94 -24.04 2.34
CA PRO A 533 36.67 -25.20 1.80
C PRO A 533 38.21 -25.02 1.75
N VAL A 534 38.75 -23.81 1.97
CA VAL A 534 40.18 -23.50 1.86
C VAL A 534 40.81 -23.00 3.17
N TYR A 535 40.11 -22.18 3.97
CA TYR A 535 40.68 -21.56 5.17
C TYR A 535 39.96 -21.97 6.46
N ASN A 536 40.72 -22.54 7.40
CA ASN A 536 40.29 -22.80 8.78
C ASN A 536 40.50 -21.58 9.71
N TYR A 537 40.48 -20.37 9.14
CA TYR A 537 40.65 -19.11 9.85
C TYR A 537 39.95 -17.99 9.09
N ALA A 538 39.58 -16.92 9.80
CA ALA A 538 39.14 -15.66 9.21
C ALA A 538 39.95 -14.50 9.80
N ASP A 539 40.47 -13.61 8.95
CA ASP A 539 41.06 -12.34 9.39
C ASP A 539 39.97 -11.26 9.40
N VAL A 540 39.39 -10.99 10.56
CA VAL A 540 38.17 -10.18 10.74
C VAL A 540 38.51 -8.73 11.12
N THR A 541 37.90 -7.77 10.45
CA THR A 541 37.96 -6.34 10.79
C THR A 541 36.55 -5.86 11.15
N LEU A 542 36.37 -5.38 12.39
CA LEU A 542 35.13 -4.73 12.79
C LEU A 542 35.28 -3.21 12.69
N TRP A 543 34.48 -2.59 11.84
CA TRP A 543 34.32 -1.16 11.73
C TRP A 543 33.12 -0.68 12.55
N PHE A 544 33.20 0.53 13.07
CA PHE A 544 32.05 1.23 13.64
C PHE A 544 32.08 2.72 13.32
N MET A 545 30.90 3.33 13.32
CA MET A 545 30.71 4.77 13.21
C MET A 545 29.62 5.19 14.22
N ASP A 546 29.89 6.22 15.02
CA ASP A 546 28.88 6.90 15.84
C ASP A 546 28.70 8.30 15.26
N ALA A 547 27.63 8.50 14.49
CA ALA A 547 27.34 9.76 13.81
C ALA A 547 27.01 10.89 14.80
N THR A 548 26.61 10.52 16.02
CA THR A 548 26.44 11.46 17.13
C THR A 548 27.76 11.80 17.85
N GLY A 549 28.81 11.00 17.62
CA GLY A 549 30.16 11.16 18.16
C GLY A 549 31.03 12.10 17.30
N ASP A 550 32.07 11.55 16.66
CA ASP A 550 32.92 12.29 15.71
C ASP A 550 32.49 12.08 14.23
N GLY A 551 31.51 11.21 13.99
CA GLY A 551 31.01 10.89 12.65
C GLY A 551 32.08 10.32 11.72
N GLN A 552 33.15 9.73 12.27
CA GLN A 552 34.16 9.01 11.49
C GLN A 552 33.97 7.51 11.62
N TRP A 553 34.46 6.78 10.62
CA TRP A 553 34.63 5.34 10.71
C TRP A 553 35.93 5.01 11.47
N HIS A 554 35.85 4.02 12.35
CA HIS A 554 36.96 3.50 13.15
C HIS A 554 36.99 1.97 13.03
N ASP A 555 38.18 1.37 12.91
CA ASP A 555 38.36 -0.07 12.76
C ASP A 555 39.00 -0.76 13.97
N TYR A 556 38.66 -2.04 14.14
CA TYR A 556 39.27 -2.99 15.04
C TYR A 556 39.64 -4.26 14.26
N GLY A 557 40.85 -4.29 13.72
CA GLY A 557 41.36 -5.46 13.02
C GLY A 557 42.64 -5.22 12.22
N PRO A 558 42.98 -6.15 11.30
CA PRO A 558 42.40 -7.50 11.22
C PRO A 558 42.79 -8.36 12.44
N VAL A 559 41.83 -9.08 13.00
CA VAL A 559 42.02 -10.09 14.05
C VAL A 559 41.82 -11.47 13.45
N ARG A 560 42.83 -12.34 13.55
CA ARG A 560 42.71 -13.72 13.10
C ARG A 560 41.91 -14.56 14.11
N LEU A 561 40.77 -15.07 13.67
CA LEU A 561 40.02 -16.13 14.35
C LEU A 561 40.49 -17.49 13.83
N ASP A 562 40.71 -18.45 14.73
CA ASP A 562 41.11 -19.83 14.41
C ASP A 562 39.86 -20.71 14.49
N LEU A 563 39.31 -21.05 13.32
CA LEU A 563 37.98 -21.64 13.15
C LEU A 563 37.98 -23.18 13.24
N SER A 564 39.06 -23.77 13.79
CA SER A 564 39.28 -25.22 13.79
C SER A 564 38.41 -26.01 14.80
N ALA A 565 37.45 -25.37 15.47
CA ALA A 565 36.64 -25.97 16.54
C ALA A 565 35.19 -25.42 16.65
N ALA A 566 34.43 -25.48 15.54
CA ALA A 566 33.01 -25.07 15.49
C ALA A 566 32.13 -25.65 16.62
N TYR A 567 31.15 -24.87 17.08
CA TYR A 567 30.02 -25.39 17.86
C TYR A 567 28.99 -26.03 16.94
N VAL A 568 28.34 -27.10 17.41
CA VAL A 568 27.46 -27.96 16.58
C VAL A 568 26.13 -28.27 17.28
N GLY A 569 25.69 -27.40 18.18
CA GLY A 569 24.47 -27.55 18.98
C GLY A 569 23.33 -26.62 18.56
N ASP A 570 22.14 -26.92 19.06
CA ASP A 570 20.92 -26.12 18.90
C ASP A 570 20.91 -24.96 19.91
N PHE A 571 20.54 -23.76 19.46
CA PHE A 571 20.56 -22.52 20.25
C PHE A 571 19.35 -22.34 21.18
N SER A 572 18.35 -23.22 21.13
CA SER A 572 17.13 -23.17 21.96
C SER A 572 17.34 -23.11 23.48
N ASP A 573 18.52 -23.46 23.96
CA ASP A 573 18.89 -23.48 25.39
C ASP A 573 19.59 -22.19 25.88
N LEU A 574 19.87 -21.22 24.99
CA LEU A 574 20.56 -19.97 25.35
C LEU A 574 19.60 -18.91 25.90
N SER A 575 19.79 -18.49 27.15
CA SER A 575 18.91 -17.52 27.82
C SER A 575 19.62 -16.25 28.33
N THR A 576 20.96 -16.28 28.39
CA THR A 576 21.79 -15.20 28.93
C THR A 576 23.13 -15.11 28.23
N MET A 577 23.78 -13.95 28.30
CA MET A 577 25.18 -13.74 27.91
C MET A 577 26.16 -14.70 28.62
N ASN A 578 25.81 -15.27 29.78
CA ASN A 578 26.63 -16.28 30.46
C ASN A 578 26.50 -17.67 29.84
N ASP A 579 25.40 -17.98 29.14
CA ASP A 579 25.18 -19.28 28.50
C ASP A 579 26.02 -19.36 27.21
N LEU A 580 26.01 -18.28 26.41
CA LEU A 580 26.85 -18.06 25.23
C LEU A 580 28.34 -18.30 25.49
N ASN A 581 28.87 -17.82 26.63
CA ASN A 581 30.28 -17.98 27.00
C ASN A 581 30.76 -19.45 27.20
N ASN A 582 29.88 -20.46 27.11
CA ASN A 582 30.24 -21.88 27.27
C ASN A 582 30.32 -22.66 25.94
N PHE A 583 29.96 -22.03 24.82
CA PHE A 583 29.82 -22.66 23.50
C PHE A 583 30.46 -21.79 22.42
N SER A 584 31.10 -22.39 21.42
CA SER A 584 31.87 -21.75 20.33
C SER A 584 33.02 -20.79 20.71
N ASP A 585 33.82 -20.51 19.70
CA ASP A 585 34.94 -19.58 19.59
C ASP A 585 34.48 -18.14 19.24
N TRP A 586 33.35 -17.69 19.79
CA TRP A 586 32.79 -16.34 19.57
C TRP A 586 33.83 -15.24 19.73
N TRP A 587 33.95 -14.39 18.71
CA TRP A 587 34.75 -13.19 18.84
C TRP A 587 33.92 -12.05 19.41
N TYR A 588 34.16 -11.76 20.69
CA TYR A 588 33.67 -10.56 21.35
C TYR A 588 34.74 -9.46 21.32
N PRO A 589 34.52 -8.33 20.63
CA PRO A 589 35.39 -7.17 20.74
C PRO A 589 35.17 -6.57 22.14
N TYR A 590 36.08 -6.87 23.06
CA TYR A 590 35.97 -6.66 24.52
C TYR A 590 35.64 -5.21 24.99
N TYR A 591 35.53 -4.25 24.07
CA TYR A 591 35.31 -2.83 24.32
C TYR A 591 34.24 -2.15 23.42
N THR A 592 33.51 -2.87 22.56
CA THR A 592 32.47 -2.28 21.67
C THR A 592 31.06 -2.41 22.25
N THR A 593 30.67 -1.44 23.09
CA THR A 593 29.31 -1.36 23.66
C THR A 593 28.79 0.07 23.61
N ARG A 594 27.60 0.30 23.05
CA ARG A 594 26.97 1.63 23.06
C ARG A 594 26.00 1.73 24.24
N MET A 595 26.09 2.83 24.99
CA MET A 595 25.17 3.18 26.09
C MET A 595 24.34 4.39 25.65
N ALA A 596 23.03 4.24 25.69
CA ALA A 596 22.08 5.19 25.12
C ALA A 596 21.81 6.43 26.03
N GLU A 597 22.86 7.13 26.48
CA GLU A 597 22.77 8.27 27.42
C GLU A 597 23.44 9.58 26.94
N GLN A 598 23.75 9.70 25.63
CA GLN A 598 24.27 10.92 24.99
C GLN A 598 25.68 11.41 25.45
N LEU A 599 26.73 10.62 25.13
CA LEU A 599 28.02 11.06 24.49
C LEU A 599 29.00 11.96 25.30
N GLN A 600 30.35 11.90 25.26
CA GLN A 600 31.50 11.09 24.72
C GLN A 600 32.77 11.60 25.51
N PRO A 601 34.08 11.23 25.29
CA PRO A 601 34.71 10.31 24.34
C PRO A 601 35.76 9.29 24.89
N VAL A 602 36.23 8.46 23.94
CA VAL A 602 37.23 7.38 23.96
C VAL A 602 38.66 7.74 24.38
N SER A 603 39.36 6.67 24.83
CA SER A 603 40.74 6.54 25.31
C SER A 603 41.81 5.71 24.52
N ILE A 604 42.66 6.19 23.57
CA ILE A 604 43.81 5.40 22.96
C ILE A 604 45.21 6.12 22.88
N ASN A 605 46.37 5.46 23.15
CA ASN A 605 47.73 5.96 22.79
C ASN A 605 48.73 4.89 22.27
N THR A 606 49.16 5.07 21.03
CA THR A 606 50.25 4.34 20.35
C THR A 606 51.62 4.97 20.62
N GLY A 607 52.63 4.15 20.94
CA GLY A 607 54.03 4.64 21.06
C GLY A 607 54.47 5.06 22.46
N GLY A 608 53.68 4.80 23.51
CA GLY A 608 54.19 4.66 24.88
C GLY A 608 53.68 5.62 25.96
N ARG A 609 52.45 6.17 25.86
CA ARG A 609 51.77 6.84 26.99
C ARG A 609 50.24 6.69 27.01
N ASP A 610 49.74 5.62 27.65
CA ASP A 610 48.37 5.35 28.10
C ASP A 610 47.24 6.37 27.87
N LEU A 611 46.10 5.85 27.41
CA LEU A 611 44.77 6.45 27.39
C LEU A 611 43.78 5.24 27.59
N LYS A 612 42.60 5.40 28.23
CA LYS A 612 41.76 4.26 28.74
C LYS A 612 40.24 4.38 28.54
N ILE A 613 39.56 3.21 28.47
CA ILE A 613 38.10 3.01 28.38
C ILE A 613 37.54 2.42 29.71
N THR A 614 36.25 2.69 30.02
CA THR A 614 35.36 2.11 31.07
C THR A 614 35.51 2.56 32.54
N PHE A 615 34.36 2.81 33.21
CA PHE A 615 34.23 2.79 34.68
C PHE A 615 32.87 2.27 35.19
N LYS A 616 32.88 1.12 35.91
CA LYS A 616 31.80 0.67 36.82
C LYS A 616 32.10 1.11 38.27
N PRO A 617 31.09 1.15 39.16
CA PRO A 617 31.30 0.43 40.42
C PRO A 617 30.04 -0.21 41.07
N LYS A 618 30.14 -1.51 41.37
CA LYS A 618 30.01 -1.98 42.77
C LYS A 618 30.67 -3.35 42.99
N LYS A 619 31.21 -3.54 44.20
CA LYS A 619 31.83 -4.80 44.67
C LYS A 619 30.87 -5.60 45.53
N ARG A 620 30.96 -6.94 45.38
CA ARG A 620 30.54 -8.02 46.31
C ARG A 620 29.08 -8.07 46.79
N LYS A 621 28.41 -9.16 46.41
CA LYS A 621 27.45 -9.86 47.29
C LYS A 621 28.25 -10.69 48.32
N PRO A 622 27.92 -10.68 49.62
CA PRO A 622 28.66 -11.45 50.62
C PRO A 622 28.18 -12.91 50.69
N GLY A 623 29.11 -13.84 50.59
CA GLY A 623 29.01 -15.22 51.09
C GLY A 623 28.03 -16.16 50.39
N LEU A 624 28.59 -17.19 49.73
CA LEU A 624 28.29 -18.60 50.03
C LEU A 624 29.46 -19.45 49.48
N ASN A 625 29.90 -20.43 50.25
CA ASN A 625 31.02 -21.33 49.92
C ASN A 625 30.55 -22.36 48.86
N ARG A 626 31.42 -23.05 48.11
CA ARG A 626 32.75 -23.52 48.48
C ARG A 626 33.61 -23.83 47.27
#